data_AF-A0A4R6LC48-F1
#
_entry.id   AF-A0A4R6LC48-F1
#
_cell.length_a   1.000
_cell.length_b   1.000
_cell.length_c   1.000
_cell.angle_alpha   90.00
_cell.angle_beta   90.00
_cell.angle_gamma   90.00
#
_symmetry.space_group_name_H-M   'P 1'
#
loop_
_entity.id
_entity.type
_entity.pdbx_description
1 polymer ?
#
loop_
_entity_poly.entity_id
_entity_poly.type
_entity_poly.pdbx_seq_one_letter_code
_entity_poly.pdbx_strand_id
1 'polypeptide(L)'
;MIHIDKNTFPYCYIEQKKFDCGEPYDTIIPIFNLSINPELSDIEYTIEVLGKNNFKINLEKLYNIILNNEENDRVENFNTIIFNRDFILNNINTYLSSNSNNISPWKHYNEEHLEHFFENHYLESIEKDLDRILLFDRKAY
;
A
#
# COMPACT_ATOMS: atom_id res chain seq x y z
N MET A 1 4.90 9.79 -24.96
CA MET A 1 6.00 8.82 -24.83
C MET A 1 5.71 7.99 -23.59
N ILE A 2 5.84 6.66 -23.66
CA ILE A 2 5.58 5.77 -22.51
C ILE A 2 6.90 5.12 -22.12
N HIS A 3 7.24 5.15 -20.84
CA HIS A 3 8.38 4.43 -20.30
C HIS A 3 8.09 3.91 -18.90
N ILE A 4 8.92 2.97 -18.44
CA ILE A 4 8.86 2.45 -17.07
C ILE A 4 9.94 3.14 -16.25
N ASP A 5 9.55 3.81 -15.18
CA ASP A 5 10.47 4.29 -14.15
C ASP A 5 10.70 3.17 -13.12
N LYS A 6 11.98 2.86 -12.92
CA LYS A 6 12.46 1.82 -11.99
C LYS A 6 13.10 2.40 -10.73
N ASN A 7 13.05 3.73 -10.55
CA ASN A 7 13.58 4.43 -9.39
C ASN A 7 12.64 4.38 -8.17
N THR A 8 11.38 4.02 -8.38
CA THR A 8 10.39 3.83 -7.31
C THR A 8 10.11 2.34 -7.08
N PHE A 9 9.54 2.02 -5.94
CA PHE A 9 8.99 0.69 -5.66
C PHE A 9 7.57 0.85 -5.08
N PRO A 10 6.53 0.31 -5.73
CA PRO A 10 6.56 -0.40 -7.00
C PRO A 10 7.05 0.49 -8.16
N TYR A 11 7.43 -0.15 -9.27
CA TYR A 11 7.76 0.56 -10.52
C TYR A 11 6.53 1.29 -11.06
N CYS A 12 6.77 2.32 -11.88
CA CYS A 12 5.69 3.10 -12.47
C CYS A 12 5.74 3.09 -14.00
N TYR A 13 4.58 3.04 -14.64
CA TYR A 13 4.44 3.53 -16.00
C TYR A 13 4.30 5.04 -15.97
N ILE A 14 5.12 5.74 -16.75
CA ILE A 14 5.00 7.17 -16.99
C ILE A 14 4.55 7.38 -18.43
N GLU A 15 3.39 8.02 -18.58
CA GLU A 15 2.80 8.38 -19.85
C GLU A 15 2.70 9.91 -19.98
N GLN A 16 3.49 10.49 -20.87
CA GLN A 16 3.40 11.91 -21.19
C GLN A 16 2.19 12.19 -22.09
N LYS A 17 1.29 13.04 -21.61
CA LYS A 17 0.08 13.53 -22.28
C LYS A 17 0.16 15.05 -22.48
N LYS A 18 -0.88 15.61 -23.10
CA LYS A 18 -1.06 17.05 -23.25
C LYS A 18 -2.51 17.41 -22.94
N PHE A 19 -2.71 18.51 -22.23
CA PHE A 19 -4.01 19.12 -22.08
C PHE A 19 -4.51 19.68 -23.42
N ASP A 20 -5.80 19.99 -23.51
CA ASP A 20 -6.38 20.62 -24.72
C ASP A 20 -5.74 21.97 -25.06
N CYS A 21 -5.20 22.68 -24.05
CA CYS A 21 -4.41 23.89 -24.23
C CYS A 21 -2.99 23.65 -24.78
N GLY A 22 -2.58 22.39 -24.95
CA GLY A 22 -1.28 21.97 -25.47
C GLY A 22 -0.18 21.78 -24.43
N GLU A 23 -0.43 22.15 -23.16
CA GLU A 23 0.54 21.98 -22.06
C GLU A 23 0.77 20.49 -21.76
N PRO A 24 2.04 20.03 -21.72
CA PRO A 24 2.36 18.64 -21.42
C PRO A 24 2.18 18.34 -19.92
N TYR A 25 1.76 17.12 -19.61
CA TYR A 25 1.73 16.58 -18.25
C TYR A 25 2.01 15.08 -18.26
N ASP A 26 2.54 14.58 -17.14
CA ASP A 26 2.83 13.15 -16.98
C ASP A 26 1.73 12.47 -16.18
N THR A 27 1.23 11.35 -16.69
CA THR A 27 0.39 10.42 -15.93
C THR A 27 1.30 9.34 -15.33
N ILE A 28 1.22 9.17 -14.01
CA ILE A 28 2.02 8.20 -13.26
C ILE A 28 1.10 7.07 -12.81
N ILE A 29 1.45 5.83 -13.16
CA ILE A 29 0.63 4.64 -12.85
C ILE A 29 1.52 3.60 -12.18
N PRO A 30 1.39 3.39 -10.85
CA PRO A 30 2.11 2.33 -10.15
C PRO A 30 1.75 0.93 -10.66
N ILE A 31 2.74 0.04 -10.71
CA ILE A 31 2.59 -1.35 -11.15
C ILE A 31 2.56 -2.25 -9.93
N PHE A 32 1.36 -2.51 -9.40
CA PHE A 32 1.21 -3.31 -8.20
C PHE A 32 1.46 -4.81 -8.44
N ASN A 33 2.25 -5.42 -7.57
CA ASN A 33 2.39 -6.86 -7.46
C ASN A 33 1.26 -7.44 -6.60
N LEU A 34 0.21 -7.90 -7.28
CA LEU A 34 -0.96 -8.54 -6.67
C LEU A 34 -0.94 -10.07 -6.83
N SER A 35 0.21 -10.66 -7.20
CA SER A 35 0.40 -12.12 -7.21
C SER A 35 0.56 -12.63 -5.77
N ILE A 36 -0.58 -12.74 -5.09
CA ILE A 36 -0.69 -13.08 -3.66
C ILE A 36 -1.58 -14.31 -3.54
N ASN A 37 -1.24 -15.20 -2.60
CA ASN A 37 -2.01 -16.42 -2.37
C ASN A 37 -3.44 -16.04 -1.89
N PRO A 38 -4.51 -16.41 -2.64
CA PRO A 38 -5.87 -16.06 -2.28
C PRO A 38 -6.35 -16.75 -1.00
N GLU A 39 -5.77 -17.91 -0.65
CA GLU A 39 -6.14 -18.71 0.53
C GLU A 39 -5.64 -18.14 1.86
N LEU A 40 -4.87 -17.04 1.83
CA LEU A 40 -4.46 -16.33 3.05
C LEU A 40 -5.67 -15.74 3.76
N SER A 41 -5.59 -15.63 5.09
CA SER A 41 -6.55 -14.84 5.86
C SER A 41 -6.53 -13.37 5.40
N ASP A 42 -7.60 -12.62 5.64
CA ASP A 42 -7.69 -11.23 5.17
C ASP A 42 -6.58 -10.34 5.74
N ILE A 43 -6.13 -10.62 6.97
CA ILE A 43 -5.02 -9.88 7.58
C ILE A 43 -3.68 -10.22 6.93
N GLU A 44 -3.40 -11.50 6.68
CA GLU A 44 -2.18 -11.94 6.01
C GLU A 44 -2.15 -11.47 4.56
N TYR A 45 -3.29 -11.54 3.86
CA TYR A 45 -3.45 -11.04 2.51
C TYR A 45 -3.18 -9.53 2.46
N THR A 46 -3.73 -8.77 3.40
CA THR A 46 -3.50 -7.34 3.49
C THR A 46 -2.02 -7.03 3.72
N ILE A 47 -1.35 -7.74 4.64
CA ILE A 47 0.09 -7.57 4.89
C ILE A 47 0.91 -7.85 3.62
N GLU A 48 0.57 -8.88 2.86
CA GLU A 48 1.22 -9.20 1.59
C GLU A 48 1.03 -8.08 0.55
N VAL A 49 -0.19 -7.54 0.41
CA VAL A 49 -0.46 -6.41 -0.48
C VAL A 49 0.39 -5.21 -0.08
N LEU A 50 0.34 -4.82 1.20
CA LEU A 50 1.06 -3.66 1.72
C LEU A 50 2.57 -3.82 1.56
N GLY A 51 3.10 -4.98 1.96
CA GLY A 51 4.51 -5.30 1.97
C GLY A 51 5.12 -5.40 0.57
N LYS A 52 4.49 -6.16 -0.34
CA LYS A 52 4.99 -6.32 -1.71
C LYS A 52 4.95 -5.04 -2.53
N ASN A 53 4.12 -4.07 -2.14
CA ASN A 53 3.88 -2.83 -2.87
C ASN A 53 4.31 -1.57 -2.10
N ASN A 54 5.15 -1.73 -1.08
CA ASN A 54 5.79 -0.60 -0.39
C ASN A 54 4.82 0.41 0.25
N PHE A 55 3.64 -0.03 0.68
CA PHE A 55 2.70 0.81 1.45
C PHE A 55 3.18 0.95 2.89
N LYS A 56 4.33 1.61 3.10
CA LYS A 56 5.02 1.66 4.39
C LYS A 56 4.18 2.29 5.47
N ILE A 57 3.48 3.40 5.17
CA ILE A 57 2.74 4.12 6.21
C ILE A 57 1.60 3.24 6.73
N ASN A 58 0.81 2.67 5.84
CA ASN A 58 -0.27 1.77 6.23
C ASN A 58 0.26 0.50 6.91
N LEU A 59 1.40 -0.03 6.47
CA LEU A 59 2.02 -1.20 7.08
C LEU A 59 2.56 -0.92 8.50
N GLU A 60 3.16 0.26 8.73
CA GLU A 60 3.60 0.72 10.06
C GLU A 60 2.42 0.99 10.99
N LYS A 61 1.33 1.58 10.46
CA LYS A 61 0.09 1.74 11.22
C LYS A 61 -0.48 0.39 11.64
N LEU A 62 -0.57 -0.55 10.70
CA LEU A 62 -1.06 -1.90 10.99
C LEU A 62 -0.18 -2.62 12.01
N TYR A 63 1.14 -2.48 11.91
CA TYR A 63 2.08 -2.99 12.91
C TYR A 63 1.74 -2.48 14.32
N ASN A 64 1.59 -1.16 14.47
CA ASN A 64 1.30 -0.54 15.77
C ASN A 64 -0.07 -0.95 16.31
N ILE A 65 -1.07 -1.03 15.45
CA ILE A 65 -2.42 -1.49 15.83
C ILE A 65 -2.37 -2.91 16.38
N ILE A 66 -1.71 -3.82 15.65
CA ILE A 66 -1.55 -5.21 16.08
C ILE A 66 -0.71 -5.29 17.35
N LEU A 67 0.38 -4.53 17.46
CA LEU A 67 1.21 -4.51 18.66
C LEU A 67 0.42 -4.11 19.91
N ASN A 68 -0.47 -3.13 19.77
CA ASN A 68 -1.28 -2.58 20.86
C ASN A 68 -2.60 -3.32 21.11
N ASN A 69 -2.93 -4.35 20.32
CA ASN A 69 -4.22 -5.07 20.36
C ASN A 69 -5.43 -4.16 20.02
N GLU A 70 -5.24 -3.19 19.13
CA GLU A 70 -6.26 -2.20 18.75
C GLU A 70 -7.04 -2.60 17.48
N GLU A 71 -6.82 -3.81 16.95
CA GLU A 71 -7.37 -4.23 15.66
C GLU A 71 -8.91 -4.15 15.59
N ASN A 72 -9.61 -4.55 16.65
CA ASN A 72 -11.08 -4.51 16.68
C ASN A 72 -11.65 -3.08 16.70
N ASP A 73 -10.88 -2.10 17.18
CA ASP A 73 -11.32 -0.71 17.33
C ASP A 73 -10.92 0.18 16.15
N ARG A 74 -9.81 -0.16 15.48
CA ARG A 74 -9.17 0.69 14.47
C ARG A 74 -9.23 0.14 13.05
N VAL A 75 -9.30 -1.17 12.88
CA VAL A 75 -9.34 -1.80 11.56
C VAL A 75 -10.79 -2.08 11.20
N GLU A 76 -11.26 -1.41 10.16
CA GLU A 76 -12.63 -1.61 9.69
C GLU A 76 -12.79 -3.04 9.15
N ASN A 77 -13.94 -3.66 9.42
CA ASN A 77 -14.29 -5.03 9.02
C ASN A 77 -13.38 -6.13 9.61
N PHE A 78 -12.58 -5.81 10.63
CA PHE A 78 -11.79 -6.81 11.32
C PHE A 78 -12.69 -7.79 12.09
N ASN A 79 -12.65 -9.06 11.69
CA ASN A 79 -13.51 -10.12 12.26
C ASN A 79 -12.74 -11.42 12.53
N THR A 80 -11.40 -11.38 12.44
CA THR A 80 -10.55 -12.57 12.45
C THR A 80 -9.78 -12.68 13.77
N ILE A 81 -9.65 -13.89 14.31
CA ILE A 81 -8.82 -14.14 15.50
C ILE A 81 -7.35 -14.25 15.08
N ILE A 82 -6.47 -13.43 15.67
CA ILE A 82 -5.03 -13.53 15.48
C ILE A 82 -4.47 -14.61 16.42
N PHE A 83 -4.22 -15.80 15.89
CA PHE A 83 -3.68 -16.91 16.67
C PHE A 83 -2.19 -16.77 16.99
N ASN A 84 -1.41 -16.08 16.15
CA ASN A 84 0.03 -15.92 16.32
C ASN A 84 0.48 -14.49 15.99
N ARG A 85 0.38 -13.61 16.99
CA ARG A 85 0.68 -12.18 16.85
C ARG A 85 2.17 -11.93 16.55
N ASP A 86 3.06 -12.65 17.20
CA ASP A 86 4.52 -12.51 17.00
C ASP A 86 4.92 -12.84 15.56
N PHE A 87 4.31 -13.88 14.97
CA PHE A 87 4.51 -14.22 13.57
C PHE A 87 4.06 -13.10 12.63
N ILE A 88 2.87 -12.55 12.85
CA ILE A 88 2.34 -11.44 12.05
C ILE A 88 3.23 -10.19 12.16
N LEU A 89 3.62 -9.81 13.37
CA LEU A 89 4.50 -8.66 13.61
C LEU A 89 5.88 -8.87 12.95
N ASN A 90 6.43 -10.08 13.00
CA ASN A 90 7.70 -10.41 12.35
C ASN A 90 7.60 -10.35 10.81
N ASN A 91 6.49 -10.80 10.23
CA ASN A 91 6.24 -10.68 8.79
C ASN A 91 6.17 -9.22 8.35
N ILE A 92 5.46 -8.39 9.10
CA ILE A 92 5.39 -6.95 8.84
C ILE A 92 6.79 -6.32 8.92
N ASN A 93 7.55 -6.60 9.98
CA ASN A 93 8.91 -6.08 10.14
C ASN A 93 9.86 -6.52 9.02
N THR A 94 9.69 -7.74 8.48
CA THR A 94 10.46 -8.24 7.34
C THR A 94 10.24 -7.36 6.11
N TYR A 95 8.99 -7.02 5.82
CA TYR A 95 8.66 -6.12 4.71
C TYR A 95 9.14 -4.69 4.93
N LEU A 96 8.95 -4.14 6.13
CA LEU A 96 9.45 -2.80 6.46
C LEU A 96 10.98 -2.71 6.29
N SER A 97 11.68 -3.74 6.76
CA SER A 97 13.14 -3.84 6.62
C SER A 97 13.56 -3.95 5.15
N SER A 98 12.91 -4.83 4.36
CA SER A 98 13.23 -5.00 2.94
C SER A 98 12.95 -3.75 2.12
N ASN A 99 11.95 -2.96 2.54
CA ASN A 99 11.54 -1.75 1.85
C ASN A 99 12.23 -0.48 2.37
N SER A 100 13.02 -0.55 3.44
CA SER A 100 13.62 0.62 4.11
C SER A 100 14.24 1.66 3.15
N ASN A 101 15.04 1.19 2.18
CA ASN A 101 15.73 2.04 1.19
C ASN A 101 14.92 2.33 -0.09
N ASN A 102 13.73 1.75 -0.23
CA ASN A 102 12.90 1.93 -1.41
C ASN A 102 12.02 3.18 -1.27
N ILE A 103 11.87 3.93 -2.36
CA ILE A 103 11.02 5.12 -2.43
C ILE A 103 9.71 4.74 -3.10
N SER A 104 8.58 5.03 -2.46
CA SER A 104 7.26 4.82 -3.03
C SER A 104 6.93 5.83 -4.15
N PRO A 105 6.10 5.47 -5.14
CA PRO A 105 5.69 6.39 -6.20
C PRO A 105 5.06 7.68 -5.67
N TRP A 106 4.17 7.56 -4.70
CA TRP A 106 3.47 8.70 -4.12
C TRP A 106 4.36 9.57 -3.25
N LYS A 107 5.50 9.08 -2.76
CA LYS A 107 6.53 9.92 -2.15
C LYS A 107 7.39 10.63 -3.19
N HIS A 108 7.65 9.97 -4.32
CA HIS A 108 8.56 10.49 -5.34
C HIS A 108 7.90 11.57 -6.21
N TYR A 109 6.66 11.36 -6.63
CA TYR A 109 6.01 12.25 -7.60
C TYR A 109 4.97 13.20 -7.00
N ASN A 110 4.54 12.97 -5.75
CA ASN A 110 3.56 13.83 -5.09
C ASN A 110 4.20 14.60 -3.93
N GLU A 111 3.42 15.53 -3.36
CA GLU A 111 3.85 16.30 -2.20
C GLU A 111 4.00 15.38 -0.97
N GLU A 112 5.15 15.44 -0.30
CA GLU A 112 5.51 14.52 0.78
C GLU A 112 4.47 14.48 1.91
N HIS A 113 3.82 15.60 2.21
CA HIS A 113 2.79 15.70 3.24
C HIS A 113 1.45 15.02 2.87
N LEU A 114 1.31 14.55 1.64
CA LEU A 114 0.12 13.85 1.13
C LEU A 114 0.36 12.35 0.94
N GLU A 115 1.55 11.82 1.26
CA GLU A 115 1.90 10.41 1.07
C GLU A 115 0.84 9.45 1.65
N HIS A 116 0.36 9.71 2.88
CA HIS A 116 -0.71 8.92 3.50
C HIS A 116 -2.02 8.92 2.70
N PHE A 117 -2.41 10.09 2.18
CA PHE A 117 -3.64 10.23 1.38
C PHE A 117 -3.55 9.38 0.11
N PHE A 118 -2.40 9.43 -0.56
CA PHE A 118 -2.17 8.66 -1.78
C PHE A 118 -2.08 7.16 -1.53
N GLU A 119 -1.45 6.70 -0.44
CA GLU A 119 -1.48 5.27 -0.08
C GLU A 119 -2.92 4.77 0.03
N ASN A 120 -3.78 5.47 0.79
CA ASN A 120 -5.17 5.06 0.98
C ASN A 120 -5.93 5.07 -0.35
N HIS A 121 -5.72 6.09 -1.19
CA HIS A 121 -6.34 6.17 -2.51
C HIS A 121 -5.99 4.97 -3.40
N TYR A 122 -4.72 4.57 -3.41
CA TYR A 122 -4.29 3.40 -4.17
C TYR A 122 -4.82 2.09 -3.58
N LEU A 123 -4.89 1.97 -2.25
CA LEU A 123 -5.49 0.79 -1.61
C LEU A 123 -6.96 0.65 -1.97
N GLU A 124 -7.74 1.74 -1.99
CA GLU A 124 -9.13 1.73 -2.44
C GLU A 124 -9.27 1.32 -3.92
N SER A 125 -8.31 1.71 -4.78
CA SER A 125 -8.27 1.25 -6.17
C SER A 125 -8.00 -0.25 -6.27
N ILE A 126 -7.04 -0.75 -5.48
CA ILE A 126 -6.69 -2.17 -5.43
C ILE A 126 -7.86 -3.02 -4.91
N GLU A 127 -8.58 -2.55 -3.89
CA GLU A 127 -9.78 -3.23 -3.37
C GLU A 127 -10.84 -3.42 -4.47
N LYS A 128 -11.07 -2.38 -5.28
CA LYS A 128 -12.02 -2.42 -6.40
C LYS A 128 -11.56 -3.38 -7.49
N ASP A 129 -10.26 -3.41 -7.80
CA ASP A 129 -9.70 -4.29 -8.83
C ASP A 129 -9.69 -5.76 -8.40
N LEU A 130 -9.53 -6.03 -7.11
CA LEU A 130 -9.47 -7.38 -6.54
C LEU A 130 -10.83 -7.94 -6.12
N ASP A 131 -11.84 -7.10 -5.97
CA ASP A 131 -13.11 -7.44 -5.30
C ASP A 131 -12.89 -8.09 -3.92
N ARG A 132 -11.89 -7.58 -3.18
CA ARG A 132 -11.50 -8.07 -1.84
C ARG A 132 -11.19 -6.90 -0.92
N ILE A 133 -11.74 -6.95 0.28
CA ILE A 133 -11.53 -5.94 1.33
C ILE A 133 -10.12 -6.09 1.91
N LEU A 134 -9.44 -4.96 2.09
CA LEU A 134 -8.15 -4.87 2.78
C LEU A 134 -8.35 -4.32 4.19
N LEU A 135 -7.62 -4.89 5.15
CA LEU A 135 -7.74 -4.63 6.58
C LEU A 135 -6.71 -3.59 7.05
N PHE A 136 -7.07 -2.31 6.93
CA PHE A 136 -6.22 -1.20 7.37
C PHE A 136 -7.03 -0.07 8.04
N ASP A 137 -6.33 0.84 8.73
CA ASP A 137 -6.95 1.99 9.39
C ASP A 137 -7.20 3.11 8.39
N ARG A 138 -8.48 3.36 8.09
CA ARG A 138 -8.91 4.39 7.14
C ARG A 138 -8.95 5.80 7.73
N LYS A 139 -8.74 5.97 9.04
CA LYS A 139 -8.83 7.29 9.69
C LYS A 139 -7.67 8.18 9.25
N ALA A 140 -8.01 9.35 8.73
CA ALA A 140 -7.08 10.47 8.60
C ALA A 140 -7.06 11.23 9.94
N TYR A 141 -5.87 11.37 10.53
CA TYR A 141 -5.64 12.12 11.77
C TYR A 141 -4.94 13.45 11.45
#